data_AF-A0A800LWU6-F1
#
_entry.id   AF-A0A800LWU6-F1
#
_cell.length_a   1.000
_cell.length_b   1.000
_cell.length_c   1.000
_cell.angle_alpha   90.00
_cell.angle_beta   90.00
_cell.angle_gamma   90.00
#
_symmetry.space_group_name_H-M   'P 1'
#
loop_
_entity.id
_entity.type
_entity.pdbx_description
1 polymer ?
#
loop_
_entity_poly.entity_id
_entity_poly.type
_entity_poly.pdbx_seq_one_letter_code
_entity_poly.pdbx_strand_id
1 'polypeptide(L)'
;LTFSTQKSSTDIIAVDMDDQPFRDGNGRLVFRAGGHGALLENLNDLQGDIIFIKNIDNVVPDHIKGIIHRHKRILGGYLVEIQQEIFDYSERLENGSTEFMNEVLDFCRTRLGTEPPKSIMQTDTSKQRFISRILD
;
A
#
# COMPACT_ATOMS: atom_id res chain seq x y z
N LEU A 1 -18.42 -2.95 5.27
CA LEU A 1 -17.92 -2.96 6.67
C LEU A 1 -18.00 -1.56 7.25
N THR A 2 -18.52 -1.36 8.46
CA THR A 2 -18.57 -0.03 9.12
C THR A 2 -17.42 0.22 10.11
N PHE A 3 -16.76 -0.82 10.62
CA PHE A 3 -15.52 -0.70 11.40
C PHE A 3 -14.78 -2.05 11.48
N SER A 4 -13.44 -2.04 11.55
CA SER A 4 -12.61 -3.23 11.77
C SER A 4 -11.71 -2.96 12.97
N THR A 5 -11.70 -3.85 13.95
CA THR A 5 -10.84 -3.78 15.15
C THR A 5 -9.75 -4.82 15.06
N GLN A 6 -8.59 -4.55 15.64
CA GLN A 6 -7.49 -5.52 15.72
C GLN A 6 -8.01 -6.88 16.22
N LYS A 7 -7.64 -7.96 15.54
CA LYS A 7 -8.03 -9.31 15.93
C LYS A 7 -7.30 -9.71 17.22
N SER A 8 -8.01 -10.23 18.21
CA SER A 8 -7.42 -10.66 19.49
C SER A 8 -6.38 -11.78 19.34
N SER A 9 -6.40 -12.52 18.22
CA SER A 9 -5.36 -13.51 17.85
C SER A 9 -3.96 -12.91 17.68
N THR A 10 -3.88 -11.58 17.50
CA THR A 10 -2.61 -10.85 17.32
C THR A 10 -2.10 -10.21 18.61
N ASP A 11 -2.81 -10.40 19.72
CA ASP A 11 -2.36 -9.89 21.01
C ASP A 11 -1.12 -10.66 21.49
N ILE A 12 -0.18 -9.92 22.08
CA ILE A 12 1.07 -10.45 22.62
C ILE A 12 1.00 -10.48 24.15
N ILE A 13 1.74 -11.41 24.76
CA ILE A 13 1.87 -11.49 26.21
C ILE A 13 2.57 -10.21 26.71
N ALA A 14 1.98 -9.53 27.68
CA ALA A 14 2.64 -8.42 28.36
C ALA A 14 3.77 -8.97 29.24
N VAL A 15 4.90 -8.27 29.26
CA VAL A 15 6.05 -8.61 30.09
C VAL A 15 6.31 -7.52 31.13
N ASP A 16 6.88 -7.89 32.27
CA ASP A 16 7.37 -6.94 33.27
C ASP A 16 8.77 -6.41 32.92
N MET A 17 9.38 -5.66 33.84
CA MET A 17 10.71 -5.05 33.64
C MET A 17 11.85 -6.09 33.55
N ASP A 18 11.60 -7.33 33.98
CA ASP A 18 12.55 -8.45 33.94
C ASP A 18 12.25 -9.41 32.77
N ASP A 19 11.44 -8.95 31.80
CA ASP A 19 10.99 -9.70 30.62
C ASP A 19 10.21 -10.99 30.97
N GLN A 20 9.61 -11.04 32.17
CA GLN A 20 8.78 -12.17 32.60
C GLN A 20 7.30 -11.95 32.26
N PRO A 21 6.52 -13.01 31.96
CA PRO A 21 5.09 -12.88 31.67
C PRO A 21 4.32 -12.21 32.81
N PHE A 22 3.74 -11.05 32.50
CA PHE A 22 2.96 -10.27 33.45
C PHE A 22 1.62 -10.96 33.76
N ARG A 23 1.26 -10.97 35.05
CA ARG A 23 0.04 -11.60 35.54
C ARG A 23 -0.80 -10.62 36.36
N ASP A 24 -2.12 -10.73 36.24
CA ASP A 24 -3.05 -9.94 37.06
C ASP A 24 -3.11 -10.44 38.52
N GLY A 25 -3.89 -9.76 39.37
CA GLY A 25 -4.07 -10.14 40.78
C GLY A 25 -4.70 -11.53 41.00
N ASN A 26 -5.22 -12.17 39.95
CA ASN A 26 -5.77 -13.52 39.97
C ASN A 26 -4.80 -14.55 39.34
N GLY A 27 -3.57 -14.13 38.97
CA GLY A 27 -2.56 -14.99 38.36
C GLY A 27 -2.75 -15.25 36.86
N ARG A 28 -3.69 -14.58 36.19
CA ARG A 28 -3.95 -14.75 34.75
C ARG A 28 -2.95 -13.96 33.93
N LEU A 29 -2.54 -14.49 32.79
CA LEU A 29 -1.68 -13.77 31.83
C LEU A 29 -2.41 -12.53 31.31
N VAL A 30 -1.67 -11.43 31.25
CA VAL A 30 -2.15 -10.19 30.64
C VAL A 30 -1.64 -10.10 29.21
N PHE A 31 -2.52 -9.71 28.30
CA PHE A 31 -2.22 -9.53 26.89
C PHE A 31 -2.32 -8.05 26.50
N ARG A 32 -1.55 -7.64 25.50
CA ARG A 32 -1.55 -6.29 24.93
C ARG A 32 -1.56 -6.37 23.40
N ALA A 33 -1.99 -5.30 22.76
CA ALA A 33 -1.94 -5.19 21.31
C ALA A 33 -0.52 -5.41 20.76
N GLY A 34 -0.40 -6.21 19.69
CA GLY A 34 0.86 -6.63 19.05
C GLY A 34 1.61 -5.55 18.26
N GLY A 35 1.24 -4.27 18.42
CA GLY A 35 1.81 -3.15 17.66
C GLY A 35 1.22 -3.00 16.25
N HIS A 36 1.84 -2.18 15.41
CA HIS A 36 1.28 -1.75 14.12
C HIS A 36 1.03 -2.91 13.12
N GLY A 37 1.83 -3.98 13.18
CA GLY A 37 1.68 -5.16 12.31
C GLY A 37 0.44 -6.00 12.60
N ALA A 38 -0.20 -5.80 13.76
CA ALA A 38 -1.40 -6.52 14.17
C ALA A 38 -2.62 -6.26 13.27
N LEU A 39 -2.58 -5.20 12.46
CA LEU A 39 -3.65 -4.88 11.50
C LEU A 39 -3.44 -5.50 10.11
N LEU A 40 -2.32 -6.19 9.84
CA LEU A 40 -2.06 -6.75 8.51
C LEU A 40 -3.17 -7.73 8.08
N GLU A 41 -3.63 -8.56 9.01
CA GLU A 41 -4.74 -9.49 8.76
C GLU A 41 -6.06 -8.73 8.51
N ASN A 42 -6.30 -7.64 9.25
CA ASN A 42 -7.45 -6.78 9.01
C ASN A 42 -7.40 -6.12 7.62
N LEU A 43 -6.22 -5.73 7.14
CA LEU A 43 -6.03 -5.15 5.81
C LEU A 43 -6.27 -6.19 4.70
N ASN A 44 -5.80 -7.43 4.89
CA ASN A 44 -6.04 -8.52 3.93
C ASN A 44 -7.53 -8.89 3.81
N ASP A 45 -8.31 -8.71 4.88
CA ASP A 45 -9.76 -8.94 4.86
C ASP A 45 -10.55 -7.82 4.17
N LEU A 46 -9.93 -6.65 3.91
CA LEU A 46 -10.58 -5.55 3.22
C LEU A 46 -10.72 -5.86 1.74
N GLN A 47 -11.94 -5.75 1.24
CA GLN A 47 -12.24 -5.83 -0.19
C GLN A 47 -12.27 -4.41 -0.76
N GLY A 48 -11.26 -4.03 -1.53
CA GLY A 48 -11.21 -2.77 -2.25
C GLY A 48 -9.87 -2.54 -2.96
N ASP A 49 -9.91 -1.84 -4.09
CA ASP A 49 -8.73 -1.60 -4.92
C ASP A 49 -7.82 -0.50 -4.36
N ILE A 50 -8.39 0.43 -3.58
CA ILE A 50 -7.68 1.57 -2.99
C ILE A 50 -8.00 1.64 -1.50
N ILE A 51 -6.96 1.61 -0.66
CA ILE A 51 -7.07 1.69 0.80
C ILE A 51 -6.35 2.95 1.30
N PHE A 52 -7.08 3.82 1.99
CA PHE A 52 -6.50 4.98 2.68
C PHE A 52 -6.11 4.62 4.11
N ILE A 53 -4.80 4.50 4.37
CA ILE A 53 -4.27 4.23 5.71
C ILE A 53 -3.94 5.54 6.42
N LYS A 54 -4.28 5.63 7.71
CA LYS A 54 -4.01 6.82 8.52
C LYS A 54 -3.75 6.43 9.97
N ASN A 55 -2.69 6.98 10.55
CA ASN A 55 -2.39 6.82 11.98
C ASN A 55 -3.35 7.64 12.87
N ILE A 56 -3.52 7.20 14.12
CA ILE A 56 -4.49 7.78 15.07
C ILE A 56 -4.08 9.17 15.59
N ASP A 57 -2.77 9.43 15.65
CA ASP A 57 -2.17 10.73 15.96
C ASP A 57 -2.49 11.80 14.88
N ASN A 58 -2.69 11.38 13.64
CA ASN A 58 -2.99 12.29 12.53
C ASN A 58 -4.46 12.78 12.48
N VAL A 59 -5.26 12.58 13.54
CA VAL A 59 -6.69 13.00 13.57
C VAL A 59 -6.78 14.50 13.84
N VAL A 60 -7.37 15.24 12.90
CA VAL A 60 -7.58 16.70 13.03
C VAL A 60 -8.99 17.03 13.52
N PRO A 61 -9.20 18.23 14.12
CA PRO A 61 -10.53 18.74 14.43
C PRO A 61 -11.48 18.79 13.22
N ASP A 62 -12.79 18.66 13.48
CA ASP A 62 -13.81 18.53 12.44
C ASP A 62 -13.81 19.65 11.40
N HIS A 63 -13.57 20.89 11.81
CA HIS A 63 -13.53 22.05 10.91
C HIS A 63 -12.38 21.98 9.88
N ILE A 64 -11.33 21.17 10.12
CA ILE A 64 -10.21 20.95 9.19
C ILE A 64 -10.47 19.72 8.29
N LYS A 65 -11.39 18.83 8.65
CA LYS A 65 -11.64 17.60 7.87
C LYS A 65 -12.08 17.88 6.43
N GLY A 66 -12.80 18.98 6.19
CA GLY A 66 -13.24 19.39 4.86
C GLY A 66 -12.10 19.55 3.85
N ILE A 67 -11.01 20.22 4.25
CA ILE A 67 -9.84 20.40 3.36
C ILE A 67 -9.12 19.06 3.12
N ILE A 68 -8.99 18.22 4.14
CA ILE A 68 -8.39 16.88 4.01
C ILE A 68 -9.19 16.01 3.05
N HIS A 69 -10.52 15.99 3.17
CA HIS A 69 -11.38 15.22 2.27
C HIS A 69 -11.23 15.66 0.82
N ARG A 70 -11.14 16.98 0.58
CA ARG A 70 -10.90 17.52 -0.77
C ARG A 70 -9.58 17.01 -1.34
N HIS A 71 -8.48 17.11 -0.59
CA HIS A 71 -7.18 16.65 -1.08
C HIS A 71 -7.13 15.13 -1.26
N LYS A 72 -7.75 14.35 -0.36
CA LYS A 72 -7.87 12.89 -0.54
C LYS A 72 -8.59 12.52 -1.83
N ARG A 73 -9.66 13.25 -2.19
CA ARG A 73 -10.38 13.03 -3.45
C ARG A 73 -9.53 13.39 -4.67
N ILE A 74 -8.77 14.49 -4.60
CA ILE A 74 -7.86 14.91 -5.69
C ILE A 74 -6.77 13.86 -5.88
N LEU A 75 -6.09 13.46 -4.81
CA LEU A 75 -5.04 12.45 -4.85
C LEU A 75 -5.57 11.08 -5.29
N GLY A 76 -6.76 10.70 -4.81
CA GLY A 76 -7.43 9.47 -5.24
C GLY A 76 -7.79 9.49 -6.72
N GLY A 77 -8.29 10.62 -7.24
CA GLY A 77 -8.56 10.78 -8.66
C GLY A 77 -7.29 10.68 -9.52
N TYR A 78 -6.21 11.33 -9.08
CA TYR A 78 -4.91 11.24 -9.75
C TYR A 78 -4.32 9.82 -9.73
N LEU A 79 -4.50 9.08 -8.62
CA LEU A 79 -4.11 7.68 -8.53
C LEU A 79 -4.90 6.81 -9.54
N VAL A 80 -6.22 7.02 -9.64
CA VAL A 80 -7.06 6.30 -10.61
C VAL A 80 -6.67 6.62 -12.05
N GLU A 81 -6.33 7.88 -12.36
CA GLU A 81 -5.82 8.28 -13.67
C GLU A 81 -4.54 7.52 -14.03
N ILE A 82 -3.54 7.50 -13.12
CA ILE A 82 -2.29 6.75 -13.32
C ILE A 82 -2.57 5.25 -13.48
N GLN A 83 -3.45 4.68 -12.66
CA GLN A 83 -3.81 3.27 -12.73
C GLN A 83 -4.40 2.91 -14.10
N GLN A 84 -5.25 3.79 -14.65
CA GLN A 84 -5.85 3.57 -15.96
C GLN A 84 -4.80 3.58 -17.08
N GLU A 85 -3.84 4.52 -17.04
CA GLU A 85 -2.70 4.52 -17.97
C GLU A 85 -1.87 3.22 -17.86
N ILE A 86 -1.64 2.73 -16.64
CA ILE A 86 -0.94 1.46 -16.41
C ILE A 86 -1.71 0.30 -17.05
N PHE A 87 -3.02 0.19 -16.84
CA PHE A 87 -3.83 -0.87 -17.42
C PHE A 87 -3.85 -0.85 -18.95
N ASP A 88 -3.95 0.34 -19.55
CA ASP A 88 -3.89 0.50 -21.01
C ASP A 88 -2.53 0.02 -21.56
N TYR A 89 -1.42 0.32 -20.88
CA TYR A 89 -0.11 -0.18 -21.27
C TYR A 89 0.02 -1.70 -21.09
N SER A 90 -0.47 -2.26 -19.98
CA SER A 90 -0.44 -3.70 -19.73
C SER A 90 -1.22 -4.48 -20.79
N GLU A 91 -2.44 -4.04 -21.13
CA GLU A 91 -3.25 -4.68 -22.18
C GLU A 91 -2.54 -4.66 -23.54
N ARG A 92 -1.90 -3.54 -23.90
CA ARG A 92 -1.15 -3.43 -25.17
C ARG A 92 0.09 -4.34 -25.17
N LEU A 93 0.75 -4.53 -24.03
CA LEU A 93 1.91 -5.43 -23.89
C LEU A 93 1.50 -6.90 -24.01
N GLU A 94 0.39 -7.29 -23.37
CA GLU A 94 -0.18 -8.64 -23.47
C GLU A 94 -0.57 -9.00 -24.91
N ASN A 95 -1.06 -8.02 -25.67
CA ASN A 95 -1.36 -8.16 -27.09
C ASN A 95 -0.10 -8.19 -28.00
N GLY A 96 1.10 -8.12 -27.42
CA GLY A 96 2.37 -8.28 -28.13
C GLY A 96 2.89 -7.02 -28.85
N SER A 97 2.27 -5.86 -28.62
CA SER A 97 2.75 -4.60 -29.19
C SER A 97 3.97 -4.09 -28.42
N THR A 98 5.03 -3.70 -29.14
CA THR A 98 6.30 -3.21 -28.56
C THR A 98 6.64 -1.79 -28.97
N GLU A 99 5.85 -1.19 -29.86
CA GLU A 99 6.13 0.12 -30.48
C GLU A 99 6.16 1.28 -29.47
N PHE A 100 5.49 1.10 -28.33
CA PHE A 100 5.32 2.11 -27.27
C PHE A 100 6.25 1.91 -26.07
N MET A 101 7.20 0.97 -26.11
CA MET A 101 8.06 0.70 -24.94
C MET A 101 8.85 1.92 -24.46
N ASN A 102 9.30 2.79 -25.36
CA ASN A 102 10.01 4.01 -24.96
C ASN A 102 9.07 5.02 -24.29
N GLU A 103 7.80 5.08 -24.70
CA GLU A 103 6.75 5.88 -24.07
C GLU A 103 6.50 5.40 -22.64
N VAL A 104 6.35 4.07 -22.45
CA VAL A 104 6.18 3.50 -21.10
C VAL A 104 7.39 3.76 -20.20
N LEU A 105 8.61 3.69 -20.74
CA LEU A 105 9.82 3.98 -19.96
C LEU A 105 9.86 5.45 -19.50
N ASP A 106 9.40 6.38 -20.34
CA ASP A 106 9.27 7.79 -19.96
C ASP A 106 8.14 7.99 -18.93
N PHE A 107 7.00 7.32 -19.11
CA PHE A 107 5.92 7.28 -18.12
C PHE A 107 6.40 6.78 -16.75
N CYS A 108 7.13 5.66 -16.71
CA CYS A 108 7.71 5.12 -15.47
C CYS A 108 8.62 6.14 -14.78
N ARG A 109 9.43 6.88 -15.55
CA ARG A 109 10.33 7.90 -15.00
C ARG A 109 9.56 9.12 -14.49
N THR A 110 8.64 9.65 -15.29
CA THR A 110 8.01 10.96 -15.06
C THR A 110 6.80 10.89 -14.13
N ARG A 111 6.00 9.82 -14.24
CA ARG A 111 4.74 9.63 -13.49
C ARG A 111 4.93 8.71 -12.29
N LEU A 112 5.69 7.62 -12.43
CA LEU A 112 5.93 6.65 -11.35
C LEU A 112 7.22 6.89 -10.55
N GLY A 113 8.08 7.82 -10.98
CA GLY A 113 9.35 8.11 -10.32
C GLY A 113 10.34 6.94 -10.31
N THR A 114 10.18 5.98 -11.23
CA THR A 114 11.01 4.79 -11.33
C THR A 114 12.04 4.95 -12.43
N GLU A 115 13.32 4.95 -12.06
CA GLU A 115 14.41 5.09 -13.02
C GLU A 115 14.79 3.71 -13.62
N PRO A 116 14.69 3.52 -14.95
CA PRO A 116 15.07 2.27 -15.58
C PRO A 116 16.60 2.06 -15.50
N PRO A 117 17.10 0.91 -15.03
CA PRO A 117 18.53 0.63 -15.06
C PRO A 117 19.14 0.75 -16.46
N LYS A 118 20.38 1.24 -16.59
CA LYS A 118 21.03 1.34 -17.91
C LYS A 118 21.18 -0.02 -18.62
N SER A 119 21.25 -1.11 -17.86
CA SER A 119 21.40 -2.48 -18.37
C SER A 119 20.19 -2.98 -19.17
N ILE A 120 18.98 -2.50 -18.87
CA ILE A 120 17.75 -2.94 -19.56
C ILE A 120 17.46 -2.17 -20.84
N MET A 121 18.16 -1.06 -21.09
CA MET A 121 18.03 -0.25 -22.31
C MET A 121 18.66 -0.90 -23.55
N GLN A 122 19.21 -2.11 -23.41
CA GLN A 122 20.02 -2.78 -24.45
C GLN A 122 19.18 -3.55 -25.48
N THR A 123 18.08 -4.17 -25.08
CA THR A 123 17.23 -4.96 -25.98
C THR A 123 15.75 -4.78 -25.64
N ASP A 124 14.90 -4.93 -26.65
CA ASP A 124 13.44 -4.87 -26.50
C ASP A 124 12.91 -5.91 -25.51
N THR A 125 13.50 -7.10 -25.50
CA THR A 125 13.16 -8.15 -24.51
C THR A 125 13.49 -7.71 -23.08
N SER A 126 14.60 -6.98 -22.88
CA SER A 126 15.00 -6.51 -21.55
C SER A 126 14.11 -5.36 -21.08
N LYS A 127 13.71 -4.47 -22.00
CA LYS A 127 12.73 -3.41 -21.75
C LYS A 127 11.38 -4.00 -21.38
N GLN A 128 10.86 -4.93 -22.19
CA GLN A 128 9.57 -5.57 -21.94
C GLN A 128 9.54 -6.26 -20.58
N ARG A 129 10.58 -7.05 -20.23
CA ARG A 129 10.66 -7.70 -18.91
C ARG A 129 10.66 -6.70 -17.75
N PHE A 130 11.37 -5.59 -17.91
CA PHE A 130 11.37 -4.55 -16.88
C PHE A 130 10.02 -3.89 -16.75
N ILE A 131 9.40 -3.52 -17.88
CA ILE A 131 8.10 -2.86 -17.91
C ILE A 131 7.03 -3.76 -17.28
N SER A 132 6.92 -5.03 -17.68
CA SER A 132 5.97 -5.97 -17.08
C SER A 132 6.12 -6.04 -15.56
N ARG A 133 7.35 -6.12 -15.04
CA ARG A 133 7.60 -6.14 -13.59
C ARG A 133 7.18 -4.86 -12.85
N ILE A 134 7.13 -3.72 -13.54
CA ILE A 134 6.75 -2.44 -12.93
C ILE A 134 5.25 -2.20 -13.01
N LEU A 135 4.59 -2.73 -14.04
CA LEU A 135 3.16 -2.56 -14.26
C LEU A 135 2.29 -3.66 -13.60
N ASP A 136 2.88 -4.82 -13.28
CA ASP A 136 2.29 -5.90 -12.47
C ASP A 136 2.30 -5.56 -10.97
#